data_AF-A0A0K6G6L1-F1
#
_entry.id   AF-A0A0K6G6L1-F1
#
_cell.length_a   1.000
_cell.length_b   1.000
_cell.length_c   1.000
_cell.angle_alpha   90.00
_cell.angle_beta   90.00
_cell.angle_gamma   90.00
#
_symmetry.space_group_name_H-M   'P 1'
#
loop_
_entity.id
_entity.type
_entity.pdbx_description
1 polymer ?
#
loop_
_entity_poly.entity_id
_entity_poly.type
_entity_poly.pdbx_seq_one_letter_code
_entity_poly.pdbx_strand_id
1 'polypeptide(L)'
;MEYLRNLTRLTARKKPVPKTEELFQPLVTCGICMGLYVDPVALLDCLHLACGSCATEWLEKSPTCHQCREQVRGARDSHHTAAVVEAFQSIAPNSSLVLERTPKEILNLRGIYRPGQGVVVHTPSRNDTLGTTHSIDVSFPEGWGLPLAHAFGGSYYERGLFATYARQRNWNLQGLLREVLSSRGSTLQKAHWHGHPFAPSNQNTVNLDDMVCFHCASDLVEANLFEWWLAKRPESGIPFDILSRPDCTHGVECGSVQRDRDHGRAFNHICLPTSQVDDRHNNNDVPERGDRYVANGANLDQNFPDFSPSKVIFRDKGREPVFLCSSVCQGGSTIPGKVTLWHDSPVSVYYGASGSEHTHSGVVQILFDTRNMHWVRTSNGTIPAGCRPVLGGLLADQQLFHCAVWWRGQRIPGYTARNMNHAAITWNGSEWYFRDQYELLCWD
;
A
#
# COMPACT_ATOMS: atom_id res chain seq x y z
N MET A 1 -16.70 6.20 -61.88
CA MET A 1 -15.23 6.15 -61.67
C MET A 1 -14.85 7.06 -60.51
N GLU A 2 -15.38 6.79 -59.31
CA GLU A 2 -15.20 7.68 -58.14
C GLU A 2 -15.19 6.90 -56.82
N TYR A 3 -14.88 5.59 -56.86
CA TYR A 3 -14.91 4.71 -55.68
C TYR A 3 -13.55 4.09 -55.33
N LEU A 4 -12.47 4.45 -56.02
CA LEU A 4 -11.14 3.86 -55.81
C LEU A 4 -10.06 4.85 -55.34
N ARG A 5 -10.42 6.08 -54.96
CA ARG A 5 -9.44 7.09 -54.46
C ARG A 5 -9.44 7.30 -52.94
N ASN A 6 -10.34 6.68 -52.19
CA ASN A 6 -10.48 6.94 -50.74
C ASN A 6 -9.94 5.84 -49.80
N LEU A 7 -9.20 4.84 -50.30
CA LEU A 7 -8.64 3.76 -49.45
C LEU A 7 -7.15 3.91 -49.10
N THR A 8 -6.51 5.03 -49.43
CA THR A 8 -5.05 5.22 -49.18
C THR A 8 -4.70 6.03 -47.93
N ARG A 9 -5.63 6.24 -46.98
CA ARG A 9 -5.35 7.04 -45.76
C ARG A 9 -5.41 6.32 -44.42
N LEU A 10 -5.51 4.99 -44.37
CA LEU A 10 -5.62 4.25 -43.10
C LEU A 10 -4.69 3.05 -42.99
N THR A 11 -3.39 3.20 -43.31
CA THR A 11 -2.34 2.34 -42.71
C THR A 11 -0.99 3.06 -42.70
N ALA A 12 -0.87 4.15 -41.95
CA ALA A 12 0.44 4.54 -41.44
C ALA A 12 0.77 3.59 -40.28
N ARG A 13 1.39 2.43 -40.57
CA ARG A 13 2.03 1.59 -39.55
C ARG A 13 2.99 2.51 -38.76
N LYS A 14 2.72 2.74 -37.48
CA LYS A 14 3.70 3.36 -36.57
C LYS A 14 4.99 2.54 -36.70
N LYS A 15 6.10 3.19 -37.07
CA LYS A 15 7.42 2.56 -37.05
C LYS A 15 7.67 2.02 -35.63
N PRO A 16 8.27 0.83 -35.47
CA PRO A 16 8.65 0.35 -34.15
C PRO A 16 9.59 1.38 -33.50
N VAL A 17 9.22 1.82 -32.30
CA VAL A 17 10.04 2.71 -31.48
C VAL A 17 11.38 2.00 -31.26
N PRO A 18 12.54 2.66 -31.47
CA PRO A 18 13.83 2.04 -31.19
C PRO A 18 13.88 1.60 -29.73
N LYS A 19 14.31 0.37 -29.43
CA LYS A 19 14.47 -0.16 -28.05
C LYS A 19 15.22 0.80 -27.11
N THR A 20 16.06 1.66 -27.68
CA THR A 20 16.81 2.70 -26.98
C THR A 20 15.91 3.77 -26.36
N GLU A 21 14.82 4.18 -27.00
CA GLU A 21 13.95 5.26 -26.47
C GLU A 21 13.22 4.83 -25.19
N GLU A 22 12.69 3.60 -25.15
CA GLU A 22 12.00 3.04 -23.98
C GLU A 22 12.93 2.88 -22.76
N LEU A 23 14.22 2.59 -22.99
CA LEU A 23 15.21 2.45 -21.91
C LEU A 23 15.55 3.79 -21.24
N PHE A 24 15.61 4.88 -22.01
CA PHE A 24 15.97 6.20 -21.49
C PHE A 24 14.77 6.97 -20.93
N GLN A 25 13.54 6.61 -21.32
CA GLN A 25 12.32 7.31 -20.94
C GLN A 25 12.20 7.58 -19.41
N PRO A 26 12.44 6.62 -18.50
CA PRO A 26 12.37 6.88 -17.06
C PRO A 26 13.43 7.86 -16.54
N LEU A 27 14.57 7.99 -17.25
CA LEU A 27 15.71 8.82 -16.85
C LEU A 27 15.57 10.28 -17.30
N VAL A 28 14.73 10.55 -18.30
CA VAL A 28 14.57 11.87 -18.91
C VAL A 28 13.18 12.50 -18.71
N THR A 29 12.27 11.79 -18.04
CA THR A 29 10.87 12.21 -17.85
C THR A 29 10.63 12.76 -16.45
N CYS A 30 10.02 13.93 -16.35
CA CYS A 30 9.66 14.53 -15.08
C CYS A 30 8.45 13.82 -14.44
N GLY A 31 8.59 13.37 -13.19
CA GLY A 31 7.51 12.74 -12.43
C GLY A 31 6.35 13.65 -12.00
N ILE A 32 6.39 14.95 -12.33
CA ILE A 32 5.28 15.89 -12.07
C ILE A 32 4.49 16.15 -13.36
N CYS A 33 5.15 16.66 -14.40
CA CYS A 33 4.48 17.04 -15.65
C CYS A 33 4.50 15.93 -16.73
N MET A 34 5.15 14.80 -16.47
CA MET A 34 5.28 13.65 -17.39
C MET A 34 5.93 13.97 -18.75
N GLY A 35 6.49 15.18 -18.92
CA GLY A 35 7.25 15.56 -20.12
C GLY A 35 8.76 15.44 -19.92
N LEU A 36 9.52 15.65 -21.00
CA LEU A 36 10.98 15.73 -20.96
C LEU A 36 11.42 16.80 -19.95
N TYR A 37 12.44 16.52 -19.13
CA TYR A 37 12.94 17.48 -18.15
C TYR A 37 13.34 18.81 -18.81
N VAL A 38 12.97 19.92 -18.19
CA VAL A 38 13.43 21.27 -18.52
C VAL A 38 14.07 21.83 -17.26
N ASP A 39 15.35 22.19 -17.38
CA ASP A 39 16.16 22.72 -16.29
C ASP A 39 15.99 21.90 -14.98
N PRO A 40 16.35 20.60 -14.99
CA PRO A 40 16.01 19.67 -13.92
C PRO A 40 16.69 20.03 -12.60
N VAL A 41 15.97 19.81 -11.50
CA VAL A 41 16.46 19.97 -10.14
C VAL A 41 16.31 18.68 -9.35
N ALA A 42 17.25 18.44 -8.45
CA ALA A 42 17.16 17.41 -7.43
C ALA A 42 16.57 18.01 -6.15
N LEU A 43 15.55 17.34 -5.62
CA LEU A 43 14.98 17.66 -4.32
C LEU A 43 15.96 17.21 -3.23
N LEU A 44 16.35 18.12 -2.35
CA LEU A 44 17.27 17.83 -1.26
C LEU A 44 16.65 16.79 -0.31
N ASP A 45 17.51 16.03 0.38
CA ASP A 45 17.18 14.94 1.31
C ASP A 45 16.74 13.62 0.66
N CYS A 46 16.06 13.64 -0.50
CA CYS A 46 15.66 12.41 -1.21
C CYS A 46 16.25 12.23 -2.61
N LEU A 47 16.85 13.28 -3.19
CA LEU A 47 17.48 13.32 -4.52
C LEU A 47 16.58 12.96 -5.72
N HIS A 48 15.26 12.85 -5.51
CA HIS A 48 14.31 12.70 -6.60
C HIS A 48 14.28 13.95 -7.49
N LEU A 49 14.04 13.74 -8.79
CA LEU A 49 14.23 14.75 -9.82
C LEU A 49 12.89 15.33 -10.31
N ALA A 50 12.88 16.62 -10.60
CA ALA A 50 11.74 17.34 -11.20
C ALA A 50 12.26 18.38 -12.22
N CYS A 51 11.40 18.88 -13.12
CA CYS A 51 11.71 20.16 -13.79
C CYS A 51 11.82 21.23 -12.71
N GLY A 52 12.73 22.18 -12.85
CA GLY A 52 12.89 23.25 -11.87
C GLY A 52 11.60 24.05 -11.64
N SER A 53 10.85 24.34 -12.71
CA SER A 53 9.54 24.99 -12.61
C SER A 53 8.51 24.17 -11.82
N CYS A 54 8.41 22.87 -12.14
CA CYS A 54 7.50 21.97 -11.44
C CYS A 54 7.87 21.82 -9.95
N ALA A 55 9.17 21.78 -9.63
CA ALA A 55 9.64 21.75 -8.26
C ALA A 55 9.31 23.04 -7.52
N THR A 56 9.47 24.21 -8.15
CA THR A 56 9.11 25.51 -7.58
C THR A 56 7.62 25.57 -7.24
N GLU A 57 6.75 25.29 -8.21
CA GLU A 57 5.30 25.33 -7.98
C GLU A 57 4.82 24.28 -6.96
N TRP A 58 5.51 23.15 -6.88
CA TRP A 58 5.22 22.11 -5.91
C TRP A 58 5.64 22.51 -4.50
N LEU A 59 6.88 22.99 -4.33
CA LEU A 59 7.47 23.33 -3.04
C LEU A 59 6.91 24.63 -2.44
N GLU A 60 6.27 25.47 -3.26
CA GLU A 60 5.41 26.56 -2.78
C GLU A 60 4.19 26.05 -2.02
N LYS A 61 3.67 24.87 -2.36
CA LYS A 61 2.42 24.32 -1.80
C LYS A 61 2.67 23.20 -0.79
N SER A 62 3.79 22.50 -0.90
CA SER A 62 4.08 21.33 -0.10
C SER A 62 5.58 21.22 0.21
N PRO A 63 6.00 21.09 1.48
CA PRO A 63 7.39 20.93 1.82
C PRO A 63 7.93 19.49 1.61
N THR A 64 7.24 18.65 0.83
CA THR A 64 7.61 17.25 0.64
C THR A 64 7.88 16.89 -0.81
N CYS A 65 8.59 15.80 -1.04
CA CYS A 65 8.89 15.29 -2.39
C CYS A 65 7.63 14.76 -3.09
N HIS A 66 7.48 15.05 -4.39
CA HIS A 66 6.36 14.54 -5.19
C HIS A 66 6.37 13.01 -5.38
N GLN A 67 7.55 12.37 -5.34
CA GLN A 67 7.69 10.92 -5.56
C GLN A 67 7.62 10.13 -4.25
N CYS A 68 8.43 10.49 -3.26
CA CYS A 68 8.55 9.73 -2.00
C CYS A 68 7.89 10.38 -0.78
N ARG A 69 7.43 11.64 -0.90
CA ARG A 69 6.81 12.41 0.20
C ARG A 69 7.72 12.68 1.42
N GLU A 70 9.01 12.43 1.31
CA GLU A 70 10.03 12.85 2.29
C GLU A 70 10.02 14.38 2.43
N GLN A 71 10.33 14.91 3.62
CA GLN A 71 10.50 16.36 3.77
C GLN A 71 11.71 16.82 2.97
N VAL A 72 11.53 17.91 2.22
CA VAL A 72 12.54 18.46 1.33
C VAL A 72 12.89 19.84 1.81
N ARG A 73 14.16 20.07 2.17
CA ARG A 73 14.61 21.40 2.62
C ARG A 73 14.84 22.40 1.47
N GLY A 74 14.83 21.93 0.22
CA GLY A 74 15.01 22.76 -0.97
C GLY A 74 15.26 21.93 -2.22
N ALA A 75 15.55 22.59 -3.33
CA ALA A 75 16.00 21.93 -4.55
C ALA A 75 17.27 22.58 -5.11
N ARG A 76 18.08 21.80 -5.82
CA ARG A 76 19.30 22.24 -6.51
C ARG A 76 19.33 21.76 -7.95
N ASP A 77 19.92 22.53 -8.84
CA ASP A 77 20.13 22.13 -10.23
C ASP A 77 20.81 20.75 -10.33
N SER A 78 20.28 19.91 -11.21
CA SER A 78 20.86 18.61 -11.56
C SER A 78 21.51 18.66 -12.93
N HIS A 79 22.76 19.13 -12.99
CA HIS A 79 23.54 19.18 -14.23
C HIS A 79 23.74 17.80 -14.88
N HIS A 80 23.83 16.74 -14.07
CA HIS A 80 23.92 15.37 -14.57
C HIS A 80 22.65 14.97 -15.34
N THR A 81 21.47 15.24 -14.78
CA THR A 81 20.19 14.97 -15.47
C THR A 81 20.05 15.83 -16.72
N ALA A 82 20.48 17.09 -16.68
CA ALA A 82 20.49 17.96 -17.86
C ALA A 82 21.34 17.37 -19.00
N ALA A 83 22.55 16.89 -18.70
CA ALA A 83 23.42 16.24 -19.68
C ALA A 83 22.79 14.96 -20.27
N VAL A 84 22.09 14.17 -19.45
CA VAL A 84 21.37 12.97 -19.93
C VAL A 84 20.21 13.35 -20.87
N VAL A 85 19.50 14.45 -20.58
CA VAL A 85 18.43 14.97 -21.44
C VAL A 85 18.99 15.46 -22.77
N GLU A 86 20.10 16.19 -22.78
CA GLU A 86 20.78 16.64 -24.00
C GLU A 86 21.26 15.47 -24.86
N ALA A 87 21.83 14.44 -24.23
CA ALA A 87 22.20 13.20 -24.90
C ALA A 87 20.97 12.51 -25.52
N PHE A 88 19.86 12.42 -24.78
CA PHE A 88 18.61 11.84 -25.27
C PHE A 88 18.04 12.61 -26.47
N GLN A 89 18.03 13.94 -26.42
CA GLN A 89 17.59 14.79 -27.55
C GLN A 89 18.43 14.55 -28.80
N SER A 90 19.74 14.28 -28.64
CA SER A 90 20.66 14.00 -29.75
C SER A 90 20.44 12.62 -30.37
N ILE A 91 20.18 11.59 -29.57
CA ILE A 91 19.97 10.21 -30.05
C ILE A 91 18.54 9.95 -30.53
N ALA A 92 17.56 10.68 -30.01
CA ALA A 92 16.14 10.50 -30.29
C ALA A 92 15.41 11.84 -30.59
N PRO A 93 15.86 12.62 -31.59
CA PRO A 93 15.30 13.95 -31.90
C PRO A 93 13.84 13.93 -32.34
N ASN A 94 13.34 12.78 -32.80
CA ASN A 94 11.94 12.59 -33.23
C ASN A 94 11.06 11.92 -32.15
N SER A 95 11.57 11.74 -30.92
CA SER A 95 10.78 11.21 -29.80
C SER A 95 9.59 12.10 -29.52
N SER A 96 8.44 11.52 -29.14
CA SER A 96 7.27 12.30 -28.73
C SER A 96 7.60 13.23 -27.56
N LEU A 97 8.46 12.81 -26.62
CA LEU A 97 8.90 13.65 -25.49
C LEU A 97 9.67 14.89 -25.92
N VAL A 98 10.44 14.80 -27.01
CA VAL A 98 11.18 15.93 -27.58
C VAL A 98 10.25 16.83 -28.36
N LEU A 99 9.36 16.24 -29.17
CA LEU A 99 8.42 16.97 -30.03
C LEU A 99 7.32 17.71 -29.25
N GLU A 100 6.86 17.13 -28.14
CA GLU A 100 5.84 17.74 -27.27
C GLU A 100 6.38 18.97 -26.54
N ARG A 101 7.69 19.03 -26.23
CA ARG A 101 8.34 20.20 -25.62
C ARG A 101 8.60 21.31 -26.63
N THR A 102 7.56 22.09 -26.89
CA THR A 102 7.66 23.25 -27.80
C THR A 102 8.51 24.38 -27.21
N PRO A 103 9.13 25.25 -28.05
CA PRO A 103 9.85 26.43 -27.56
C PRO A 103 9.01 27.35 -26.67
N LYS A 104 7.71 27.47 -26.95
CA LYS A 104 6.76 28.26 -26.14
C LYS A 104 6.59 27.67 -24.74
N GLU A 105 6.49 26.35 -24.64
CA GLU A 105 6.36 25.66 -23.36
C GLU A 105 7.64 25.75 -22.53
N ILE A 106 8.81 25.58 -23.16
CA ILE A 106 10.11 25.77 -22.51
C ILE A 106 10.24 27.20 -21.96
N LEU A 107 9.81 28.21 -22.74
CA LEU A 107 9.79 29.60 -22.30
C LEU A 107 8.86 29.83 -21.10
N ASN A 108 7.68 29.21 -21.10
CA ASN A 108 6.75 29.30 -19.97
C ASN A 108 7.36 28.70 -18.70
N LEU A 109 7.98 27.51 -18.79
CA LEU A 109 8.64 26.86 -17.66
C LEU A 109 9.81 27.69 -17.13
N ARG A 110 10.61 28.28 -18.04
CA ARG A 110 11.71 29.20 -17.70
C ARG A 110 11.26 30.56 -17.16
N GLY A 111 9.98 30.87 -17.29
CA GLY A 111 9.34 32.01 -16.62
C GLY A 111 9.15 31.78 -15.12
N ILE A 112 8.99 30.52 -14.70
CA ILE A 112 8.74 30.11 -13.30
C ILE A 112 10.06 29.84 -12.57
N TYR A 113 11.00 29.17 -13.23
CA TYR A 113 12.29 28.79 -12.65
C TYR A 113 13.44 29.06 -13.62
N ARG A 114 14.54 29.60 -13.10
CA ARG A 114 15.80 29.76 -13.85
C ARG A 114 16.91 28.98 -13.15
N PRO A 115 17.80 28.28 -13.89
CA PRO A 115 18.95 27.62 -13.28
C PRO A 115 19.74 28.54 -12.35
N GLY A 116 20.12 28.04 -11.18
CA GLY A 116 20.77 28.81 -10.12
C GLY A 116 19.82 29.61 -9.21
N GLN A 117 18.52 29.70 -9.53
CA GLN A 117 17.51 30.25 -8.63
C GLN A 117 17.29 29.30 -7.45
N GLY A 118 17.27 29.83 -6.24
CA GLY A 118 16.88 29.06 -5.05
C GLY A 118 15.39 28.71 -5.11
N VAL A 119 15.04 27.45 -4.88
CA VAL A 119 13.64 27.04 -4.74
C VAL A 119 13.22 27.25 -3.28
N VAL A 120 12.24 28.13 -3.08
CA VAL A 120 11.68 28.40 -1.76
C VAL A 120 10.79 27.22 -1.36
N VAL A 121 11.05 26.65 -0.19
CA VAL A 121 10.16 25.67 0.43
C VAL A 121 9.28 26.40 1.41
N HIS A 122 7.97 26.37 1.19
CA HIS A 122 7.04 26.96 2.14
C HIS A 122 6.91 26.05 3.36
N THR A 123 7.72 26.30 4.38
CA THR A 123 7.50 25.74 5.72
C THR A 123 6.46 26.60 6.43
N PRO A 124 5.28 26.07 6.80
CA PRO A 124 4.32 26.83 7.59
C PRO A 124 4.99 27.28 8.89
N SER A 125 4.96 28.58 9.15
CA SER A 125 5.49 29.19 10.38
C SER A 125 4.77 28.59 11.59
N ARG A 126 5.55 28.25 12.63
CA ARG A 126 5.08 27.70 13.92
C ARG A 126 4.10 28.59 14.68
N ASN A 127 3.82 29.81 14.21
CA ASN A 127 2.94 30.78 14.86
C ASN A 127 1.69 31.18 14.06
N ASP A 128 1.48 30.64 12.85
CA ASP A 128 0.13 30.70 12.28
C ASP A 128 -0.69 29.60 12.94
N THR A 129 -1.45 30.05 13.92
CA THR A 129 -2.61 29.36 14.45
C THR A 129 -3.29 28.61 13.33
N LEU A 130 -3.28 27.29 13.51
CA LEU A 130 -4.18 26.35 12.89
C LEU A 130 -5.58 26.98 12.89
N GLY A 131 -5.97 27.58 11.76
CA GLY A 131 -7.36 27.80 11.45
C GLY A 131 -7.98 26.42 11.46
N THR A 132 -8.63 26.09 12.57
CA THR A 132 -9.33 24.84 12.82
C THR A 132 -10.41 24.69 11.77
N THR A 133 -10.09 23.98 10.69
CA THR A 133 -11.06 23.55 9.69
C THR A 133 -11.71 22.31 10.25
N HIS A 134 -12.98 22.42 10.64
CA HIS A 134 -13.77 21.27 11.07
C HIS A 134 -13.71 20.17 10.00
N SER A 135 -14.03 18.92 10.34
CA SER A 135 -14.25 17.86 9.35
C SER A 135 -15.00 18.43 8.14
N ILE A 136 -16.12 19.11 8.36
CA ILE A 136 -16.95 19.81 7.36
C ILE A 136 -16.22 20.78 6.40
N ASP A 137 -15.05 21.30 6.76
CA ASP A 137 -14.31 22.35 6.04
C ASP A 137 -13.07 21.86 5.29
N VAL A 138 -12.79 20.54 5.28
CA VAL A 138 -11.68 20.00 4.48
C VAL A 138 -12.07 19.95 3.00
N SER A 139 -12.01 21.10 2.35
CA SER A 139 -12.11 21.22 0.90
C SER A 139 -10.78 20.79 0.27
N PHE A 140 -10.80 19.64 -0.40
CA PHE A 140 -9.67 19.17 -1.20
C PHE A 140 -9.79 19.72 -2.62
N PRO A 141 -8.70 20.20 -3.25
CA PRO A 141 -8.75 20.76 -4.60
C PRO A 141 -9.36 19.76 -5.59
N GLU A 142 -10.33 20.22 -6.40
CA GLU A 142 -10.86 19.45 -7.52
C GLU A 142 -9.70 19.01 -8.43
N GLY A 143 -9.54 17.70 -8.62
CA GLY A 143 -8.50 17.11 -9.48
C GLY A 143 -7.49 16.19 -8.78
N TRP A 144 -7.38 16.22 -7.45
CA TRP A 144 -6.65 15.20 -6.70
C TRP A 144 -7.52 13.94 -6.56
N GLY A 145 -7.11 12.83 -7.19
CA GLY A 145 -7.81 11.55 -7.08
C GLY A 145 -7.78 10.97 -5.66
N LEU A 146 -8.53 9.89 -5.42
CA LEU A 146 -8.49 9.18 -4.14
C LEU A 146 -7.13 8.48 -3.97
N PRO A 147 -6.33 8.79 -2.93
CA PRO A 147 -4.98 8.27 -2.74
C PRO A 147 -4.98 6.85 -2.14
N LEU A 148 -5.73 5.95 -2.76
CA LEU A 148 -5.95 4.57 -2.31
C LEU A 148 -4.82 3.64 -2.79
N ALA A 149 -3.58 4.04 -2.51
CA ALA A 149 -2.38 3.36 -2.99
C ALA A 149 -2.33 1.89 -2.55
N HIS A 150 -2.88 1.57 -1.37
CA HIS A 150 -2.80 0.25 -0.77
C HIS A 150 -4.13 -0.52 -0.77
N ALA A 151 -5.23 0.10 -1.22
CA ALA A 151 -6.52 -0.56 -1.26
C ALA A 151 -6.54 -1.74 -2.25
N PHE A 152 -7.35 -2.75 -1.90
CA PHE A 152 -7.71 -3.88 -2.77
C PHE A 152 -6.53 -4.72 -3.28
N GLY A 153 -5.56 -5.01 -2.40
CA GLY A 153 -4.46 -5.95 -2.71
C GLY A 153 -3.55 -5.49 -3.85
N GLY A 154 -3.43 -4.17 -4.07
CA GLY A 154 -2.56 -3.60 -5.10
C GLY A 154 -3.08 -3.71 -6.54
N SER A 155 -4.26 -4.29 -6.78
CA SER A 155 -4.84 -4.38 -8.13
C SER A 155 -5.10 -3.00 -8.72
N TYR A 156 -4.40 -2.64 -9.80
CA TYR A 156 -4.62 -1.36 -10.50
C TYR A 156 -6.00 -1.30 -11.15
N TYR A 157 -6.51 -2.44 -11.63
CA TYR A 157 -7.81 -2.49 -12.30
C TYR A 157 -8.96 -2.26 -11.31
N GLU A 158 -8.93 -2.93 -10.16
CA GLU A 158 -9.95 -2.76 -9.12
C GLU A 158 -9.92 -1.33 -8.53
N ARG A 159 -8.73 -0.79 -8.27
CA ARG A 159 -8.59 0.61 -7.84
C ARG A 159 -9.14 1.59 -8.89
N GLY A 160 -8.92 1.32 -10.17
CA GLY A 160 -9.45 2.13 -11.26
C GLY A 160 -10.98 2.09 -11.36
N LEU A 161 -11.59 0.91 -11.20
CA LEU A 161 -13.04 0.76 -11.14
C LEU A 161 -13.63 1.48 -9.92
N PHE A 162 -13.05 1.26 -8.75
CA PHE A 162 -13.49 1.92 -7.53
C PHE A 162 -13.34 3.45 -7.60
N ALA A 163 -12.23 3.95 -8.15
CA ALA A 163 -12.02 5.38 -8.35
C ALA A 163 -13.07 5.99 -9.30
N THR A 164 -13.45 5.26 -10.35
CA THR A 164 -14.54 5.67 -11.25
C THR A 164 -15.87 5.72 -10.52
N TYR A 165 -16.18 4.68 -9.74
CA TYR A 165 -17.39 4.59 -8.93
C TYR A 165 -17.52 5.74 -7.93
N ALA A 166 -16.45 6.04 -7.20
CA ALA A 166 -16.41 7.13 -6.23
C ALA A 166 -16.54 8.50 -6.91
N ARG A 167 -15.89 8.68 -8.08
CA ARG A 167 -16.00 9.91 -8.87
C ARG A 167 -17.43 10.16 -9.36
N GLN A 168 -18.14 9.13 -9.83
CA GLN A 168 -19.55 9.25 -10.26
C GLN A 168 -20.48 9.73 -9.13
N ARG A 169 -20.06 9.56 -7.87
CA ARG A 169 -20.80 9.99 -6.67
C ARG A 169 -20.27 11.30 -6.08
N ASN A 170 -19.32 11.94 -6.75
CA ASN A 170 -18.61 13.12 -6.25
C ASN A 170 -17.99 12.91 -4.86
N TRP A 171 -17.54 11.68 -4.57
CA TRP A 171 -16.87 11.38 -3.32
C TRP A 171 -15.39 11.75 -3.40
N ASN A 172 -14.99 12.69 -2.56
CA ASN A 172 -13.60 12.93 -2.19
C ASN A 172 -13.22 12.04 -0.98
N LEU A 173 -11.97 12.13 -0.52
CA LEU A 173 -11.48 11.30 0.61
C LEU A 173 -12.36 11.47 1.86
N GLN A 174 -12.86 12.67 2.11
CA GLN A 174 -13.74 12.93 3.23
C GLN A 174 -15.12 12.29 3.04
N GLY A 175 -15.73 12.42 1.85
CA GLY A 175 -16.99 11.75 1.53
C GLY A 175 -16.88 10.24 1.76
N LEU A 176 -15.76 9.65 1.34
CA LEU A 176 -15.49 8.24 1.57
C LEU A 176 -15.27 7.89 3.05
N LEU A 177 -14.56 8.74 3.81
CA LEU A 177 -14.42 8.57 5.25
C LEU A 177 -15.77 8.59 5.97
N ARG A 178 -16.70 9.47 5.55
CA ARG A 178 -18.06 9.52 6.10
C ARG A 178 -18.84 8.25 5.81
N GLU A 179 -18.77 7.73 4.58
CA GLU A 179 -19.41 6.46 4.21
C GLU A 179 -18.85 5.27 4.99
N VAL A 180 -17.53 5.24 5.21
CA VAL A 180 -16.87 4.22 6.02
C VAL A 180 -17.32 4.31 7.48
N LEU A 181 -17.31 5.52 8.06
CA LEU A 181 -17.76 5.76 9.44
C LEU A 181 -19.23 5.36 9.62
N SER A 182 -20.12 5.80 8.73
CA SER A 182 -21.56 5.52 8.83
C SER A 182 -21.89 4.03 8.80
N SER A 183 -21.10 3.22 8.10
CA SER A 183 -21.27 1.76 8.07
C SER A 183 -20.84 1.04 9.36
N ARG A 184 -20.00 1.66 10.18
CA ARG A 184 -19.34 1.05 11.35
C ARG A 184 -19.89 1.53 12.70
N GLY A 185 -20.62 2.65 12.71
CA GLY A 185 -21.17 3.28 13.91
C GLY A 185 -20.72 4.74 14.05
N SER A 186 -21.11 5.43 15.13
CA SER A 186 -20.73 6.84 15.33
C SER A 186 -19.24 7.05 15.62
N THR A 187 -18.47 5.98 15.89
CA THR A 187 -17.04 6.03 16.24
C THR A 187 -16.24 4.86 15.63
N LEU A 188 -14.98 5.10 15.23
CA LEU A 188 -13.97 4.09 14.83
C LEU A 188 -12.80 4.09 15.81
N GLN A 189 -12.25 2.94 16.19
CA GLN A 189 -11.07 2.90 17.06
C GLN A 189 -9.80 3.35 16.30
N LYS A 190 -8.97 4.20 16.91
CA LYS A 190 -7.60 4.49 16.43
C LYS A 190 -6.68 3.31 16.76
N ALA A 191 -5.81 2.94 15.82
CA ALA A 191 -4.63 2.14 16.15
C ALA A 191 -3.74 2.92 17.13
N HIS A 192 -3.30 2.29 18.22
CA HIS A 192 -2.45 2.95 19.21
C HIS A 192 -0.97 2.79 18.85
N TRP A 193 -0.26 3.91 18.79
CA TRP A 193 1.20 3.96 18.81
C TRP A 193 1.66 4.30 20.22
N HIS A 194 2.32 3.36 20.92
CA HIS A 194 2.87 3.58 22.26
C HIS A 194 4.38 3.84 22.20
N GLY A 195 4.76 5.05 21.82
CA GLY A 195 6.12 5.56 22.08
C GLY A 195 6.33 6.11 23.50
N HIS A 196 5.35 6.01 24.40
CA HIS A 196 5.51 6.43 25.81
C HIS A 196 4.56 5.67 26.76
N PRO A 197 5.03 5.14 27.92
CA PRO A 197 4.20 4.35 28.85
C PRO A 197 3.21 5.17 29.71
N PHE A 198 3.19 6.50 29.59
CA PHE A 198 2.43 7.40 30.48
C PHE A 198 1.71 8.56 29.77
N ALA A 199 1.40 8.44 28.47
CA ALA A 199 0.55 9.44 27.82
C ALA A 199 -0.90 9.32 28.34
N PRO A 200 -1.50 10.41 28.87
CA PRO A 200 -2.85 10.37 29.40
C PRO A 200 -3.86 10.01 28.30
N SER A 201 -4.82 9.17 28.67
CA SER A 201 -5.93 8.66 27.89
C SER A 201 -6.76 9.78 27.24
N ASN A 202 -6.41 10.19 26.04
CA ASN A 202 -7.22 11.12 25.26
C ASN A 202 -7.81 10.38 24.06
N GLN A 203 -9.03 9.89 24.27
CA GLN A 203 -9.98 9.33 23.29
C GLN A 203 -9.41 8.39 22.21
N ASN A 204 -9.63 7.09 22.41
CA ASN A 204 -9.20 5.98 21.55
C ASN A 204 -10.03 5.84 20.26
N THR A 205 -10.91 6.80 19.96
CA THR A 205 -11.89 6.73 18.87
C THR A 205 -11.85 7.97 17.99
N VAL A 206 -12.20 7.82 16.72
CA VAL A 206 -12.49 8.88 15.73
C VAL A 206 -13.96 8.82 15.40
N ASN A 207 -14.68 9.91 15.60
CA ASN A 207 -16.04 10.12 15.13
C ASN A 207 -16.06 11.14 13.97
N LEU A 208 -17.26 11.41 13.44
CA LEU A 208 -17.46 12.34 12.31
C LEU A 208 -17.12 13.81 12.64
N ASP A 209 -17.13 14.16 13.92
CA ASP A 209 -16.87 15.50 14.45
C ASP A 209 -15.39 15.72 14.82
N ASP A 210 -14.59 14.64 14.86
CA ASP A 210 -13.18 14.70 15.22
C ASP A 210 -12.29 15.25 14.09
N MET A 211 -11.28 16.02 14.49
CA MET A 211 -10.29 16.60 13.60
C MET A 211 -9.22 15.55 13.25
N VAL A 212 -9.10 15.15 11.97
CA VAL A 212 -8.08 14.22 11.49
C VAL A 212 -7.26 14.82 10.34
N CYS A 213 -5.94 14.62 10.36
CA CYS A 213 -5.09 15.03 9.24
C CYS A 213 -5.28 14.10 8.03
N PHE A 214 -4.84 14.55 6.85
CA PHE A 214 -4.94 13.78 5.59
C PHE A 214 -4.40 12.34 5.70
N HIS A 215 -3.24 12.16 6.34
CA HIS A 215 -2.63 10.83 6.48
C HIS A 215 -3.48 9.92 7.38
N CYS A 216 -3.95 10.43 8.52
CA CYS A 216 -4.86 9.68 9.39
C CYS A 216 -6.17 9.33 8.68
N ALA A 217 -6.76 10.26 7.92
CA ALA A 217 -7.98 9.99 7.15
C ALA A 217 -7.75 8.93 6.06
N SER A 218 -6.64 9.01 5.33
CA SER A 218 -6.27 8.02 4.31
C SER A 218 -6.07 6.63 4.91
N ASP A 219 -5.36 6.55 6.03
CA ASP A 219 -5.12 5.28 6.74
C ASP A 219 -6.42 4.67 7.26
N LEU A 220 -7.30 5.49 7.85
CA LEU A 220 -8.60 5.06 8.35
C LEU A 220 -9.49 4.55 7.21
N VAL A 221 -9.53 5.27 6.09
CA VAL A 221 -10.29 4.85 4.90
C VAL A 221 -9.72 3.55 4.36
N GLU A 222 -8.43 3.47 4.04
CA GLU A 222 -7.83 2.27 3.44
C GLU A 222 -7.99 1.03 4.34
N ALA A 223 -7.84 1.17 5.65
CA ALA A 223 -8.01 0.06 6.60
C ALA A 223 -9.44 -0.49 6.63
N ASN A 224 -10.44 0.32 6.28
CA ASN A 224 -11.85 -0.06 6.37
C ASN A 224 -12.55 -0.20 5.01
N LEU A 225 -11.91 0.23 3.92
CA LEU A 225 -12.54 0.33 2.62
C LEU A 225 -12.97 -1.02 2.06
N PHE A 226 -12.19 -2.07 2.29
CA PHE A 226 -12.51 -3.42 1.85
C PHE A 226 -13.82 -3.91 2.47
N GLU A 227 -13.91 -3.86 3.80
CA GLU A 227 -15.10 -4.26 4.56
C GLU A 227 -16.32 -3.42 4.21
N TRP A 228 -16.16 -2.10 4.16
CA TRP A 228 -17.23 -1.20 3.75
C TRP A 228 -17.71 -1.54 2.33
N TRP A 229 -16.81 -1.86 1.38
CA TRP A 229 -17.20 -2.23 0.03
C TRP A 229 -17.97 -3.55 -0.02
N LEU A 230 -17.57 -4.55 0.76
CA LEU A 230 -18.30 -5.82 0.85
C LEU A 230 -19.74 -5.60 1.35
N ALA A 231 -19.93 -4.69 2.30
CA ALA A 231 -21.26 -4.31 2.79
C ALA A 231 -22.06 -3.46 1.78
N LYS A 232 -21.37 -2.58 1.04
CA LYS A 232 -21.99 -1.64 0.08
C LYS A 232 -22.39 -2.32 -1.23
N ARG A 233 -21.59 -3.29 -1.70
CA ARG A 233 -21.74 -3.92 -3.02
C ARG A 233 -23.12 -4.56 -3.28
N PRO A 234 -23.79 -5.20 -2.30
CA PRO A 234 -25.15 -5.73 -2.48
C PRO A 234 -26.24 -4.66 -2.57
N GLU A 235 -25.95 -3.38 -2.27
CA GLU A 235 -26.94 -2.31 -2.35
C GLU A 235 -27.29 -1.95 -3.80
N SER A 236 -28.51 -1.41 -4.00
CA SER A 236 -28.95 -0.92 -5.31
C SER A 236 -28.16 0.32 -5.76
N GLY A 237 -27.90 0.45 -7.07
CA GLY A 237 -27.30 1.65 -7.66
C GLY A 237 -25.79 1.53 -7.96
N ILE A 238 -25.17 0.39 -7.72
CA ILE A 238 -23.83 0.08 -8.22
C ILE A 238 -23.90 -0.17 -9.74
N PRO A 239 -23.04 0.45 -10.57
CA PRO A 239 -23.01 0.21 -12.01
C PRO A 239 -22.90 -1.28 -12.37
N PHE A 240 -23.67 -1.72 -13.37
CA PHE A 240 -23.69 -3.10 -13.84
C PHE A 240 -22.29 -3.61 -14.22
N ASP A 241 -21.45 -2.78 -14.82
CA ASP A 241 -20.08 -3.13 -15.22
C ASP A 241 -19.17 -3.52 -14.03
N ILE A 242 -19.50 -3.06 -12.83
CA ILE A 242 -18.79 -3.42 -11.59
C ILE A 242 -19.35 -4.72 -11.01
N LEU A 243 -20.67 -4.93 -11.08
CA LEU A 243 -21.35 -6.09 -10.51
C LEU A 243 -21.33 -7.34 -11.41
N SER A 244 -21.18 -7.18 -12.72
CA SER A 244 -21.28 -8.25 -13.71
C SER A 244 -20.12 -9.25 -13.66
N ARG A 245 -19.00 -8.86 -13.04
CA ARG A 245 -17.82 -9.69 -12.92
C ARG A 245 -18.02 -10.73 -11.82
N PRO A 246 -17.90 -12.04 -12.11
CA PRO A 246 -17.96 -13.07 -11.09
C PRO A 246 -16.80 -12.93 -10.10
N ASP A 247 -17.03 -13.34 -8.85
CA ASP A 247 -16.01 -13.30 -7.80
C ASP A 247 -14.87 -14.27 -8.13
N CYS A 248 -13.63 -13.79 -7.98
CA CYS A 248 -12.44 -14.62 -8.09
C CYS A 248 -12.42 -15.64 -6.96
N THR A 249 -12.04 -16.89 -7.26
CA THR A 249 -11.94 -17.94 -6.24
C THR A 249 -10.96 -17.58 -5.12
N HIS A 250 -9.87 -16.89 -5.47
CA HIS A 250 -8.84 -16.41 -4.55
C HIS A 250 -9.11 -14.98 -4.03
N GLY A 251 -10.20 -14.34 -4.46
CA GLY A 251 -10.61 -13.01 -4.02
C GLY A 251 -9.50 -11.95 -4.03
N VAL A 252 -9.43 -11.16 -2.96
CA VAL A 252 -8.42 -10.11 -2.75
C VAL A 252 -6.99 -10.62 -2.64
N GLU A 253 -6.81 -11.91 -2.40
CA GLU A 253 -5.50 -12.57 -2.24
C GLU A 253 -4.96 -13.14 -3.56
N CYS A 254 -5.70 -12.99 -4.67
CA CYS A 254 -5.35 -13.53 -5.97
C CYS A 254 -3.96 -13.07 -6.47
N GLY A 255 -3.00 -14.00 -6.53
CA GLY A 255 -1.64 -13.72 -6.99
C GLY A 255 -1.47 -13.61 -8.52
N SER A 256 -2.48 -13.92 -9.31
CA SER A 256 -2.46 -13.75 -10.78
C SER A 256 -2.99 -12.38 -11.22
N VAL A 257 -3.79 -11.70 -10.39
CA VAL A 257 -4.44 -10.41 -10.74
C VAL A 257 -3.46 -9.32 -11.21
N GLN A 258 -2.23 -9.35 -10.71
CA GLN A 258 -1.20 -8.37 -11.06
C GLN A 258 -0.43 -8.71 -12.35
N ARG A 259 -0.38 -10.00 -12.72
CA ARG A 259 0.44 -10.51 -13.83
C ARG A 259 -0.38 -10.83 -15.07
N ASP A 260 -1.63 -11.22 -14.88
CA ASP A 260 -2.58 -11.56 -15.95
C ASP A 260 -3.67 -10.48 -16.04
N ARG A 261 -3.55 -9.64 -17.08
CA ARG A 261 -4.47 -8.53 -17.31
C ARG A 261 -5.87 -8.99 -17.72
N ASP A 262 -5.97 -10.13 -18.38
CA ASP A 262 -7.26 -10.66 -18.85
C ASP A 262 -8.02 -11.27 -17.69
N HIS A 263 -7.33 -12.03 -16.82
CA HIS A 263 -7.88 -12.49 -15.54
C HIS A 263 -8.33 -11.31 -14.66
N GLY A 264 -7.47 -10.30 -14.50
CA GLY A 264 -7.78 -9.11 -13.72
C GLY A 264 -9.03 -8.38 -14.21
N ARG A 265 -9.32 -8.41 -15.52
CA ARG A 265 -10.55 -7.84 -16.10
C ARG A 265 -11.76 -8.74 -15.92
N ALA A 266 -11.60 -10.05 -16.09
CA ALA A 266 -12.70 -11.00 -16.10
C ALA A 266 -13.34 -11.25 -14.72
N PHE A 267 -12.58 -11.19 -13.62
CA PHE A 267 -13.05 -11.56 -12.29
C PHE A 267 -12.98 -10.40 -11.29
N ASN A 268 -13.95 -10.28 -10.40
CA ASN A 268 -13.91 -9.36 -9.26
C ASN A 268 -12.93 -9.87 -8.20
N HIS A 269 -12.01 -9.01 -7.76
CA HIS A 269 -11.04 -9.30 -6.70
C HIS A 269 -11.31 -8.50 -5.41
N ILE A 270 -12.29 -7.60 -5.40
CA ILE A 270 -12.78 -7.00 -4.15
C ILE A 270 -13.87 -7.91 -3.57
N CYS A 271 -13.47 -9.15 -3.26
CA CYS A 271 -14.32 -10.18 -2.65
C CYS A 271 -13.49 -11.05 -1.71
N LEU A 272 -14.19 -11.72 -0.80
CA LEU A 272 -13.58 -12.75 0.04
C LEU A 272 -13.25 -13.98 -0.83
N PRO A 273 -12.11 -14.65 -0.59
CA PRO A 273 -11.81 -15.92 -1.25
C PRO A 273 -12.94 -16.93 -1.02
N THR A 274 -13.43 -17.55 -2.09
CA THR A 274 -14.51 -18.55 -2.05
C THR A 274 -13.99 -19.97 -2.06
N SER A 275 -12.79 -20.20 -2.59
CA SER A 275 -12.12 -21.50 -2.50
C SER A 275 -11.43 -21.62 -1.15
N GLN A 276 -12.13 -22.22 -0.18
CA GLN A 276 -11.46 -23.20 0.67
C GLN A 276 -10.91 -24.24 -0.30
N VAL A 277 -9.59 -24.45 -0.31
CA VAL A 277 -9.00 -25.54 -1.06
C VAL A 277 -9.47 -26.83 -0.38
N ASP A 278 -10.61 -27.36 -0.81
CA ASP A 278 -11.19 -28.63 -0.33
C ASP A 278 -10.37 -29.79 -0.91
N ASP A 279 -9.08 -29.87 -0.54
CA ASP A 279 -8.23 -31.04 -0.76
C ASP A 279 -8.25 -31.87 0.54
N ARG A 280 -9.36 -32.59 0.75
CA ARG A 280 -9.56 -33.47 1.90
C ARG A 280 -8.63 -34.68 1.86
N HIS A 281 -7.35 -34.52 2.20
CA HIS A 281 -6.47 -35.66 2.46
C HIS A 281 -5.62 -35.49 3.73
N ASN A 282 -5.72 -36.53 4.57
CA ASN A 282 -5.04 -36.86 5.82
C ASN A 282 -5.36 -36.07 7.10
N ASN A 283 -6.37 -36.58 7.82
CA ASN A 283 -6.44 -36.59 9.28
C ASN A 283 -5.26 -37.37 9.88
N ASN A 284 -4.10 -36.72 10.00
CA ASN A 284 -3.09 -37.13 10.98
C ASN A 284 -2.97 -36.01 12.01
N ASP A 285 -2.63 -36.36 13.26
CA ASP A 285 -2.44 -35.44 14.39
C ASP A 285 -1.53 -34.26 14.04
N VAL A 286 -2.10 -33.16 13.54
CA VAL A 286 -1.35 -31.95 13.23
C VAL A 286 -1.01 -31.27 14.57
N PRO A 287 0.27 -30.96 14.85
CA PRO A 287 0.67 -30.29 16.08
C PRO A 287 -0.16 -29.02 16.32
N GLU A 288 -0.44 -28.64 17.57
CA GLU A 288 -1.23 -27.43 17.90
C GLU A 288 -0.69 -26.14 17.25
N ARG A 289 0.61 -26.13 16.91
CA ARG A 289 1.31 -25.02 16.26
C ARG A 289 1.28 -25.09 14.73
N GLY A 290 0.84 -26.19 14.13
CA GLY A 290 0.89 -26.48 12.70
C GLY A 290 2.29 -26.88 12.24
N ASP A 291 2.39 -27.34 10.99
CA ASP A 291 3.67 -27.73 10.40
C ASP A 291 4.53 -26.49 10.15
N ARG A 292 5.75 -26.51 10.71
CA ARG A 292 6.68 -25.37 10.65
C ARG A 292 7.93 -25.72 9.88
N TYR A 293 8.27 -24.87 8.92
CA TYR A 293 9.60 -24.88 8.34
C TYR A 293 10.55 -24.16 9.30
N VAL A 294 11.52 -24.89 9.84
CA VAL A 294 12.49 -24.36 10.81
C VAL A 294 13.79 -24.03 10.08
N ALA A 295 14.23 -22.78 10.21
CA ALA A 295 15.48 -22.32 9.61
C ALA A 295 16.18 -21.31 10.52
N ASN A 296 17.44 -21.02 10.20
CA ASN A 296 18.15 -19.89 10.79
C ASN A 296 17.90 -18.66 9.91
N GLY A 297 17.48 -17.55 10.52
CA GLY A 297 17.15 -16.30 9.84
C GLY A 297 18.29 -15.77 8.97
N ALA A 298 19.55 -15.92 9.41
CA ALA A 298 20.72 -15.50 8.65
C ALA A 298 20.94 -16.31 7.34
N ASN A 299 20.31 -17.48 7.21
CA ASN A 299 20.48 -18.37 6.06
C ASN A 299 19.23 -18.44 5.17
N LEU A 300 18.19 -17.66 5.47
CA LEU A 300 16.93 -17.72 4.72
C LEU A 300 17.10 -17.30 3.27
N ASP A 301 18.04 -16.40 2.96
CA ASP A 301 18.31 -15.99 1.57
C ASP A 301 18.75 -17.15 0.67
N GLN A 302 19.45 -18.12 1.25
CA GLN A 302 20.03 -19.24 0.50
C GLN A 302 19.11 -20.47 0.52
N ASN A 303 18.31 -20.62 1.58
CA ASN A 303 17.56 -21.84 1.88
C ASN A 303 16.07 -21.54 2.14
N PHE A 304 15.51 -20.51 1.51
CA PHE A 304 14.07 -20.30 1.57
C PHE A 304 13.38 -21.43 0.78
N PRO A 305 12.38 -22.10 1.35
CA PRO A 305 11.74 -23.22 0.68
C PRO A 305 10.90 -22.72 -0.50
N ASP A 306 10.81 -23.54 -1.55
CA ASP A 306 9.94 -23.26 -2.68
C ASP A 306 8.48 -23.14 -2.22
N PHE A 307 7.78 -22.12 -2.72
CA PHE A 307 6.38 -21.87 -2.41
C PHE A 307 5.57 -21.54 -3.66
N SER A 308 4.28 -21.89 -3.64
CA SER A 308 3.37 -21.45 -4.69
C SER A 308 2.93 -20.01 -4.44
N PRO A 309 3.05 -19.09 -5.42
CA PRO A 309 2.53 -17.72 -5.30
C PRO A 309 1.02 -17.65 -5.04
N SER A 310 0.26 -18.70 -5.38
CA SER A 310 -1.18 -18.80 -5.11
C SER A 310 -1.53 -19.12 -3.66
N LYS A 311 -0.56 -19.60 -2.87
CA LYS A 311 -0.71 -19.91 -1.45
C LYS A 311 -0.26 -18.77 -0.53
N VAL A 312 0.13 -17.62 -1.10
CA VAL A 312 0.58 -16.44 -0.36
C VAL A 312 -0.62 -15.64 0.09
N ILE A 313 -0.92 -15.70 1.39
CA ILE A 313 -2.06 -15.05 2.03
C ILE A 313 -1.78 -13.57 2.35
N PHE A 314 -0.53 -13.25 2.74
CA PHE A 314 -0.13 -11.90 3.11
C PHE A 314 0.83 -11.28 2.10
N ARG A 315 0.69 -9.98 1.89
CA ARG A 315 1.61 -9.19 1.07
C ARG A 315 1.96 -7.89 1.76
N ASP A 316 3.23 -7.51 1.72
CA ASP A 316 3.67 -6.18 2.13
C ASP A 316 3.50 -5.23 0.94
N LYS A 317 3.06 -4.00 1.20
CA LYS A 317 2.71 -2.95 0.22
C LYS A 317 1.94 -3.47 -1.02
N GLY A 318 1.18 -4.55 -0.87
CA GLY A 318 0.45 -5.25 -1.92
C GLY A 318 1.32 -5.99 -2.95
N ARG A 319 2.62 -6.17 -2.73
CA ARG A 319 3.54 -6.77 -3.70
C ARG A 319 4.31 -7.95 -3.11
N GLU A 320 5.13 -7.69 -2.11
CA GLU A 320 6.10 -8.65 -1.59
C GLU A 320 5.40 -9.76 -0.78
N PRO A 321 5.71 -11.05 -1.01
CA PRO A 321 5.15 -12.13 -0.21
C PRO A 321 5.51 -11.98 1.27
N VAL A 322 4.51 -12.17 2.13
CA VAL A 322 4.66 -12.18 3.57
C VAL A 322 4.16 -13.51 4.13
N PHE A 323 4.92 -14.10 5.05
CA PHE A 323 4.59 -15.36 5.72
C PHE A 323 4.50 -15.16 7.23
N LEU A 324 3.60 -15.91 7.85
CA LEU A 324 3.52 -16.04 9.31
C LEU A 324 4.78 -16.76 9.81
N CYS A 325 5.40 -16.26 10.86
CA CYS A 325 6.50 -16.97 11.50
C CYS A 325 6.52 -16.80 13.00
N SER A 326 7.38 -17.58 13.64
CA SER A 326 7.66 -17.52 15.06
C SER A 326 9.16 -17.43 15.28
N SER A 327 9.59 -16.30 15.84
CA SER A 327 11.00 -16.00 16.11
C SER A 327 11.39 -16.53 17.48
N VAL A 328 12.38 -17.42 17.53
CA VAL A 328 12.91 -17.96 18.80
C VAL A 328 13.94 -16.98 19.36
N CYS A 329 13.55 -16.24 20.39
CA CYS A 329 14.35 -15.20 21.02
C CYS A 329 15.34 -15.77 22.04
N GLN A 330 16.39 -14.98 22.33
CA GLN A 330 17.32 -15.29 23.42
C GLN A 330 16.55 -15.29 24.76
N GLY A 331 16.66 -16.37 25.53
CA GLY A 331 15.86 -16.57 26.77
C GLY A 331 14.66 -17.50 26.61
N GLY A 332 14.51 -18.18 25.46
CA GLY A 332 13.54 -19.26 25.27
C GLY A 332 12.12 -18.81 24.90
N SER A 333 11.85 -17.50 24.91
CA SER A 333 10.59 -16.96 24.39
C SER A 333 10.53 -17.14 22.88
N THR A 334 9.34 -17.39 22.36
CA THR A 334 9.04 -17.51 20.93
C THR A 334 7.96 -16.50 20.59
N ILE A 335 8.28 -15.51 19.76
CA ILE A 335 7.37 -14.40 19.46
C ILE A 335 6.89 -14.50 18.00
N PRO A 336 5.59 -14.54 17.74
CA PRO A 336 5.09 -14.55 16.37
C PRO A 336 5.33 -13.22 15.67
N GLY A 337 5.53 -13.29 14.36
CA GLY A 337 5.83 -12.14 13.53
C GLY A 337 5.66 -12.48 12.05
N LYS A 338 6.46 -11.82 11.22
CA LYS A 338 6.35 -11.90 9.77
C LYS A 338 7.69 -12.10 9.09
N VAL A 339 7.70 -12.86 8.00
CA VAL A 339 8.83 -12.97 7.08
C VAL A 339 8.45 -12.31 5.76
N THR A 340 9.27 -11.38 5.29
CA THR A 340 9.04 -10.67 4.02
C THR A 340 10.11 -11.05 3.01
N LEU A 341 9.68 -11.39 1.78
CA LEU A 341 10.56 -11.68 0.65
C LEU A 341 10.61 -10.47 -0.29
N TRP A 342 11.68 -9.69 -0.17
CA TRP A 342 11.90 -8.53 -1.02
C TRP A 342 12.53 -8.95 -2.35
N HIS A 343 12.17 -8.28 -3.45
CA HIS A 343 12.77 -8.56 -4.76
C HIS A 343 14.25 -8.13 -4.82
N ASP A 344 14.60 -7.03 -4.14
CA ASP A 344 15.93 -6.40 -4.18
C ASP A 344 16.63 -6.41 -2.81
N SER A 345 16.15 -7.21 -1.86
CA SER A 345 16.69 -7.26 -0.50
C SER A 345 16.58 -8.65 0.10
N PRO A 346 17.43 -8.97 1.09
CA PRO A 346 17.40 -10.26 1.74
C PRO A 346 16.06 -10.52 2.44
N VAL A 347 15.68 -11.79 2.50
CA VAL A 347 14.57 -12.32 3.29
C VAL A 347 14.71 -11.80 4.72
N SER A 348 13.72 -11.04 5.15
CA SER A 348 13.77 -10.34 6.43
C SER A 348 12.71 -10.87 7.37
N VAL A 349 13.12 -11.20 8.59
CA VAL A 349 12.24 -11.69 9.67
C VAL A 349 12.02 -10.55 10.66
N TYR A 350 10.76 -10.26 10.98
CA TYR A 350 10.39 -9.21 11.91
C TYR A 350 9.49 -9.76 13.03
N TYR A 351 9.68 -9.28 14.25
CA TYR A 351 8.76 -9.50 15.36
C TYR A 351 8.61 -8.23 16.20
N GLY A 352 7.50 -8.13 16.93
CA GLY A 352 7.21 -7.00 17.81
C GLY A 352 7.66 -7.30 19.23
N ALA A 353 8.33 -6.35 19.86
CA ALA A 353 8.59 -6.39 21.29
C ALA A 353 8.83 -4.98 21.84
N SER A 354 8.24 -4.69 22.99
CA SER A 354 8.42 -3.43 23.71
C SER A 354 8.06 -2.19 22.88
N GLY A 355 7.06 -2.28 22.00
CA GLY A 355 6.62 -1.15 21.17
C GLY A 355 7.41 -0.96 19.87
N SER A 356 8.41 -1.80 19.61
CA SER A 356 9.28 -1.68 18.44
C SER A 356 9.25 -2.93 17.56
N GLU A 357 9.47 -2.73 16.26
CA GLU A 357 9.74 -3.82 15.32
C GLU A 357 11.22 -4.17 15.35
N HIS A 358 11.54 -5.44 15.59
CA HIS A 358 12.90 -5.95 15.64
C HIS A 358 13.15 -6.88 14.46
N THR A 359 14.35 -6.79 13.87
CA THR A 359 14.82 -7.79 12.91
C THR A 359 15.37 -9.00 13.65
N HIS A 360 15.15 -10.20 13.10
CA HIS A 360 15.58 -11.46 13.71
C HIS A 360 16.49 -12.25 12.78
N SER A 361 17.66 -12.64 13.27
CA SER A 361 18.63 -13.48 12.56
C SER A 361 18.78 -14.88 13.16
N GLY A 362 18.08 -15.17 14.27
CA GLY A 362 18.15 -16.45 14.97
C GLY A 362 17.25 -17.53 14.36
N VAL A 363 16.92 -18.56 15.15
CA VAL A 363 16.00 -19.62 14.71
C VAL A 363 14.60 -19.05 14.49
N VAL A 364 14.00 -19.37 13.35
CA VAL A 364 12.67 -18.96 12.94
C VAL A 364 11.87 -20.17 12.47
N GLN A 365 10.58 -20.18 12.81
CA GLN A 365 9.63 -21.23 12.47
C GLN A 365 8.53 -20.64 11.58
N ILE A 366 8.59 -20.91 10.28
CA ILE A 366 7.68 -20.33 9.27
C ILE A 366 6.47 -21.24 9.08
N LEU A 367 5.27 -20.68 9.10
CA LEU A 367 4.02 -21.39 8.81
C LEU A 367 3.61 -21.15 7.35
N PHE A 368 3.87 -22.16 6.52
CA PHE A 368 3.50 -22.13 5.10
C PHE A 368 2.12 -22.72 4.84
N ASP A 369 1.72 -23.71 5.65
CA ASP A 369 0.52 -24.47 5.41
C ASP A 369 -0.56 -24.11 6.40
N THR A 370 -1.65 -23.54 5.86
CA THR A 370 -2.83 -23.12 6.61
C THR A 370 -4.09 -23.81 6.09
N ARG A 371 -3.96 -24.92 5.35
CA ARG A 371 -5.09 -25.59 4.67
C ARG A 371 -6.22 -26.06 5.59
N ASN A 372 -5.91 -26.38 6.85
CA ASN A 372 -6.88 -26.79 7.86
C ASN A 372 -7.12 -25.70 8.91
N MET A 373 -6.93 -24.44 8.50
CA MET A 373 -7.06 -23.29 9.36
C MET A 373 -7.94 -22.25 8.69
N HIS A 374 -8.75 -21.56 9.50
CA HIS A 374 -9.61 -20.48 9.05
C HIS A 374 -9.43 -19.25 9.93
N TRP A 375 -9.77 -18.09 9.36
CA TRP A 375 -9.67 -16.80 10.04
C TRP A 375 -11.00 -16.46 10.70
N VAL A 376 -10.98 -16.22 12.01
CA VAL A 376 -12.18 -15.85 12.78
C VAL A 376 -12.04 -14.45 13.32
N ARG A 377 -12.97 -13.57 12.97
CA ARG A 377 -13.02 -12.22 13.53
C ARG A 377 -13.17 -12.25 15.03
N THR A 378 -12.40 -11.41 15.70
CA THR A 378 -12.51 -11.24 17.14
C THR A 378 -12.04 -9.85 17.57
N SER A 379 -12.20 -9.56 18.86
CA SER A 379 -11.78 -8.30 19.48
C SER A 379 -11.40 -8.52 20.94
N ASN A 380 -10.69 -7.56 21.51
CA ASN A 380 -10.36 -7.46 22.93
C ASN A 380 -9.66 -8.71 23.50
N GLY A 381 -8.81 -9.37 22.72
CA GLY A 381 -8.12 -10.61 23.13
C GLY A 381 -9.04 -11.83 23.27
N THR A 382 -10.32 -11.69 22.91
CA THR A 382 -11.32 -12.75 23.05
C THR A 382 -11.03 -13.88 22.07
N ILE A 383 -11.19 -15.12 22.52
CA ILE A 383 -11.20 -16.29 21.64
C ILE A 383 -12.66 -16.68 21.45
N PRO A 384 -13.21 -16.60 20.22
CA PRO A 384 -14.61 -16.92 19.99
C PRO A 384 -14.95 -18.37 20.38
N ALA A 385 -16.20 -18.63 20.74
CA ALA A 385 -16.64 -19.95 21.15
C ALA A 385 -16.42 -20.99 20.02
N GLY A 386 -15.94 -22.17 20.37
CA GLY A 386 -15.62 -23.23 19.41
C GLY A 386 -14.31 -23.02 18.63
N CYS A 387 -13.64 -21.88 18.77
CA CYS A 387 -12.36 -21.63 18.11
C CYS A 387 -11.19 -22.26 18.85
N ARG A 388 -10.39 -23.05 18.15
CA ARG A 388 -9.09 -23.52 18.63
C ARG A 388 -7.97 -22.70 17.97
N PRO A 389 -7.43 -21.66 18.63
CA PRO A 389 -6.44 -20.80 18.01
C PRO A 389 -5.11 -21.51 17.74
N VAL A 390 -4.48 -21.16 16.62
CA VAL A 390 -3.16 -21.68 16.24
C VAL A 390 -2.10 -21.01 17.10
N LEU A 391 -1.41 -21.82 17.90
CA LEU A 391 -0.33 -21.36 18.78
C LEU A 391 0.85 -20.89 17.93
N GLY A 392 1.17 -19.60 18.01
CA GLY A 392 2.31 -19.01 17.33
C GLY A 392 3.56 -18.99 18.20
N GLY A 393 3.43 -18.91 19.52
CA GLY A 393 4.59 -18.76 20.38
C GLY A 393 4.28 -18.72 21.86
N LEU A 394 5.31 -18.45 22.64
CA LEU A 394 5.26 -18.36 24.09
C LEU A 394 6.14 -17.20 24.54
N LEU A 395 5.57 -16.21 25.20
CA LEU A 395 6.31 -15.11 25.80
C LEU A 395 6.25 -15.28 27.32
N ALA A 396 7.39 -15.60 27.94
CA ALA A 396 7.45 -16.15 29.29
C ALA A 396 6.50 -17.38 29.43
N ASP A 397 5.40 -17.27 30.18
CA ASP A 397 4.39 -18.33 30.33
C ASP A 397 3.11 -18.07 29.52
N GLN A 398 3.06 -16.97 28.78
CA GLN A 398 1.89 -16.54 28.05
C GLN A 398 1.88 -17.09 26.62
N GLN A 399 0.84 -17.85 26.28
CA GLN A 399 0.61 -18.33 24.92
C GLN A 399 0.28 -17.17 23.99
N LEU A 400 1.02 -17.07 22.89
CA LEU A 400 0.77 -16.13 21.81
C LEU A 400 0.18 -16.87 20.62
N PHE A 401 -0.95 -16.38 20.11
CA PHE A 401 -1.67 -16.95 18.97
C PHE A 401 -1.45 -16.10 17.72
N HIS A 402 -1.41 -16.74 16.55
CA HIS A 402 -1.34 -16.00 15.29
C HIS A 402 -2.63 -15.24 15.04
N CYS A 403 -2.49 -13.97 14.68
CA CYS A 403 -3.60 -13.15 14.21
C CYS A 403 -3.20 -12.38 12.95
N ALA A 404 -4.19 -11.79 12.30
CA ALA A 404 -4.00 -10.84 11.22
C ALA A 404 -4.83 -9.59 11.49
N VAL A 405 -4.27 -8.43 11.21
CA VAL A 405 -4.97 -7.14 11.32
C VAL A 405 -5.12 -6.53 9.94
N TRP A 406 -6.29 -5.99 9.64
CA TRP A 406 -6.48 -5.15 8.47
C TRP A 406 -5.90 -3.76 8.74
N TRP A 407 -4.76 -3.46 8.11
CA TRP A 407 -4.05 -2.20 8.25
C TRP A 407 -3.66 -1.65 6.88
N ARG A 408 -4.07 -0.41 6.59
CA ARG A 408 -3.80 0.28 5.30
C ARG A 408 -4.14 -0.59 4.08
N GLY A 409 -5.36 -1.13 4.04
CA GLY A 409 -5.88 -1.91 2.91
C GLY A 409 -5.26 -3.30 2.73
N GLN A 410 -4.44 -3.75 3.70
CA GLN A 410 -3.70 -5.00 3.63
C GLN A 410 -3.86 -5.78 4.94
N ARG A 411 -3.78 -7.10 4.85
CA ARG A 411 -3.72 -7.96 6.03
C ARG A 411 -2.28 -8.04 6.48
N ILE A 412 -2.04 -7.74 7.75
CA ILE A 412 -0.71 -7.79 8.35
C ILE A 412 -0.71 -8.87 9.42
N PRO A 413 0.18 -9.88 9.29
CA PRO A 413 0.30 -10.91 10.30
C PRO A 413 0.90 -10.36 11.59
N GLY A 414 0.46 -10.92 12.70
CA GLY A 414 0.89 -10.55 14.04
C GLY A 414 0.49 -11.58 15.06
N TYR A 415 0.31 -11.13 16.29
CA TYR A 415 -0.04 -12.00 17.40
C TYR A 415 -1.02 -11.38 18.39
N THR A 416 -1.75 -12.23 19.10
CA THR A 416 -2.59 -11.83 20.22
C THR A 416 -2.48 -12.86 21.33
N ALA A 417 -3.02 -12.55 22.50
CA ALA A 417 -3.10 -13.50 23.61
C ALA A 417 -4.32 -13.18 24.47
N ARG A 418 -4.78 -14.19 25.23
CA ARG A 418 -5.96 -14.09 26.10
C ARG A 418 -5.93 -12.87 27.03
N ASN A 419 -4.76 -12.49 27.52
CA ASN A 419 -4.60 -11.45 28.53
C ASN A 419 -4.11 -10.10 27.96
N MET A 420 -3.90 -9.99 26.64
CA MET A 420 -3.41 -8.74 26.04
C MET A 420 -4.53 -7.72 25.79
N ASN A 421 -5.79 -8.16 25.66
CA ASN A 421 -6.93 -7.34 25.22
C ASN A 421 -6.75 -6.67 23.85
N HIS A 422 -5.74 -7.06 23.05
CA HIS A 422 -5.46 -6.53 21.73
C HIS A 422 -4.68 -7.53 20.88
N ALA A 423 -4.69 -7.32 19.56
CA ALA A 423 -3.72 -7.86 18.61
C ALA A 423 -2.55 -6.90 18.44
N ALA A 424 -1.36 -7.44 18.19
CA ALA A 424 -0.12 -6.72 17.94
C ALA A 424 0.42 -7.09 16.55
N ILE A 425 0.80 -6.09 15.75
CA ILE A 425 1.50 -6.26 14.46
C ILE A 425 2.73 -5.37 14.44
N THR A 426 3.67 -5.65 13.54
CA THR A 426 4.79 -4.75 13.27
C THR A 426 4.63 -4.03 11.94
N TRP A 427 4.94 -2.73 11.92
CA TRP A 427 4.88 -1.91 10.72
C TRP A 427 5.79 -0.69 10.85
N ASN A 428 6.66 -0.50 9.85
CA ASN A 428 7.53 0.66 9.70
C ASN A 428 8.40 0.94 10.94
N GLY A 429 9.03 -0.09 11.49
CA GLY A 429 9.91 0.03 12.66
C GLY A 429 9.19 0.03 14.00
N SER A 430 7.85 0.05 14.04
CA SER A 430 7.06 0.11 15.27
C SER A 430 6.17 -1.12 15.45
N GLU A 431 5.85 -1.43 16.70
CA GLU A 431 4.81 -2.39 17.08
C GLU A 431 3.49 -1.65 17.36
N TRP A 432 2.40 -2.11 16.76
CA TRP A 432 1.10 -1.46 16.76
C TRP A 432 0.03 -2.36 17.37
N TYR A 433 -0.89 -1.76 18.13
CA TYR A 433 -1.89 -2.50 18.90
C TYR A 433 -3.33 -2.19 18.48
N PHE A 434 -4.14 -3.24 18.36
CA PHE A 434 -5.49 -3.21 17.82
C PHE A 434 -6.45 -3.96 18.74
N ARG A 435 -7.40 -3.24 19.34
CA ARG A 435 -8.42 -3.87 20.20
C ARG A 435 -9.53 -4.54 19.40
N ASP A 436 -9.71 -4.19 18.13
CA ASP A 436 -10.70 -4.73 17.21
C ASP A 436 -10.11 -4.81 15.79
N GLN A 437 -10.95 -5.16 14.80
CA GLN A 437 -10.56 -5.24 13.38
C GLN A 437 -9.42 -6.23 13.09
N TYR A 438 -9.37 -7.31 13.87
CA TYR A 438 -8.41 -8.38 13.67
C TYR A 438 -9.08 -9.76 13.65
N GLU A 439 -8.36 -10.70 13.07
CA GLU A 439 -8.79 -12.07 12.86
C GLU A 439 -7.80 -13.00 13.55
N LEU A 440 -8.32 -13.98 14.25
CA LEU A 440 -7.56 -15.03 14.88
C LEU A 440 -7.45 -16.20 13.91
N LEU A 441 -6.25 -16.76 13.76
CA LEU A 441 -6.07 -17.98 13.00
C LEU A 441 -6.49 -19.16 13.88
N CYS A 442 -7.50 -19.90 13.45
CA CYS A 442 -8.07 -21.02 14.17
C CYS A 442 -7.96 -22.30 13.34
N TRP A 443 -7.81 -23.43 14.02
CA TRP A 443 -7.99 -24.74 13.38
C TRP A 443 -9.45 -24.96 13.02
N ASP A 444 -9.68 -25.63 11.89
CA ASP A 444 -10.99 -26.15 11.47
C ASP A 444 -11.57 -27.18 12.44
#